data_AF-A0A2G6CYJ5-F1
#
_entry.id   AF-A0A2G6CYJ5-F1
#
_cell.length_a   1.000
_cell.length_b   1.000
_cell.length_c   1.000
_cell.angle_alpha   90.00
_cell.angle_beta   90.00
_cell.angle_gamma   90.00
#
_symmetry.space_group_name_H-M   'P 1'
#
loop_
_entity.id
_entity.type
_entity.pdbx_description
1 polymer ?
#
loop_
_entity_poly.entity_id
_entity_poly.type
_entity_poly.pdbx_seq_one_letter_code
_entity_poly.pdbx_strand_id
1 'polypeptide(L)'
;MRSKPGHSRVGLVERFGQEDKQKHLWYSFFILLVASFVFPLAAAVLVTFLTGVAKEVWDHYRGSGFCWYDMAANGAGMVLALACQQLFTLLMIAGQE
;
A
#
# COMPACT_ATOMS: atom_id res chain seq x y z
N MET A 1 12.70 31.42 -27.40
CA MET A 1 11.38 30.86 -27.08
C MET A 1 11.50 29.34 -26.99
N ARG A 2 11.61 28.78 -25.78
CA ARG A 2 11.59 27.31 -25.58
C ARG A 2 10.14 26.88 -25.40
N SER A 3 9.64 26.04 -26.31
CA SER A 3 8.33 25.40 -26.19
C SER A 3 8.28 24.57 -24.91
N LYS A 4 7.19 24.72 -24.15
CA LYS A 4 6.91 23.90 -22.96
C LYS A 4 6.75 22.44 -23.43
N PRO A 5 7.42 21.44 -22.82
CA PRO A 5 7.19 20.05 -23.18
C PRO A 5 5.75 19.69 -22.81
N GLY A 6 5.07 19.03 -23.75
CA GLY A 6 3.70 18.57 -23.57
C GLY A 6 3.55 17.64 -22.36
N HIS A 7 2.36 17.67 -21.77
CA HIS A 7 1.92 16.68 -20.79
C HIS A 7 2.02 15.27 -21.42
N SER A 8 3.13 14.57 -21.22
CA SER A 8 3.22 13.14 -21.48
C SER A 8 2.21 12.46 -20.57
N ARG A 9 1.15 11.89 -21.17
CA ARG A 9 0.18 11.04 -20.45
C ARG A 9 0.87 9.73 -20.10
N VAL A 10 1.67 9.74 -19.04
CA VAL A 10 2.24 8.54 -18.42
C VAL A 10 1.07 7.63 -18.03
N GLY A 11 1.09 6.38 -18.52
CA GLY A 11 0.03 5.41 -18.28
C GLY A 11 -0.09 5.04 -16.80
N LEU A 12 -1.29 4.63 -16.37
CA LEU A 12 -1.54 4.27 -14.96
C LEU A 12 -0.60 3.14 -14.48
N VAL A 13 -0.33 2.15 -15.34
CA VAL A 13 0.61 1.06 -15.08
C VAL A 13 2.03 1.57 -14.85
N GLU A 14 2.47 2.55 -15.63
CA GLU A 14 3.81 3.13 -15.53
C GLU A 14 3.99 3.94 -14.25
N ARG A 15 2.91 4.58 -13.76
CA ARG A 15 2.91 5.26 -12.45
C ARG A 15 3.03 4.27 -11.28
N PHE A 16 2.33 3.15 -11.33
CA PHE A 16 2.44 2.09 -10.30
C PHE A 16 3.75 1.30 -10.40
N GLY A 17 4.39 1.29 -11.57
CA GLY A 17 5.68 0.64 -11.79
C GLY A 17 6.87 1.37 -11.17
N GLN A 18 6.70 2.61 -10.72
CA GLN A 18 7.76 3.37 -10.07
C GLN A 18 8.17 2.70 -8.76
N GLU A 19 9.48 2.57 -8.51
CA GLU A 19 10.03 1.90 -7.33
C GLU A 19 9.45 2.43 -6.01
N ASP A 20 9.19 3.73 -5.95
CA ASP A 20 8.55 4.39 -4.83
C ASP A 20 7.16 3.79 -4.52
N LYS A 21 6.32 3.61 -5.55
CA LYS A 21 4.96 3.06 -5.39
C LYS A 21 5.00 1.56 -5.03
N GLN A 22 6.00 0.84 -5.53
CA GLN A 22 6.21 -0.55 -5.13
C GLN A 22 6.58 -0.66 -3.64
N LYS A 23 7.39 0.26 -3.10
CA LYS A 23 7.70 0.31 -1.68
C LYS A 23 6.43 0.52 -0.86
N HIS A 24 5.56 1.44 -1.25
CA HIS A 24 4.28 1.67 -0.59
C HIS A 24 3.40 0.43 -0.50
N LEU A 25 3.33 -0.33 -1.60
CA LEU A 25 2.64 -1.61 -1.66
C LEU A 25 3.27 -2.62 -0.68
N TRP A 26 4.58 -2.84 -0.76
CA TRP A 26 5.25 -3.85 0.05
C TRP A 26 5.27 -3.51 1.54
N TYR A 27 5.52 -2.25 1.91
CA TYR A 27 5.47 -1.82 3.31
C TYR A 27 4.07 -2.02 3.89
N SER A 28 3.03 -1.58 3.19
CA SER A 28 1.65 -1.76 3.67
C SER A 28 1.25 -3.23 3.76
N PHE A 29 1.71 -4.06 2.82
CA PHE A 29 1.55 -5.51 2.87
C PHE A 29 2.17 -6.12 4.14
N PHE A 30 3.46 -5.87 4.38
CA PHE A 30 4.16 -6.46 5.52
C PHE A 30 3.70 -5.88 6.86
N ILE A 31 3.39 -4.58 6.93
CA ILE A 31 2.86 -3.97 8.15
C ILE A 31 1.53 -4.62 8.53
N LEU A 32 0.60 -4.80 7.58
CA LEU A 32 -0.68 -5.43 7.90
C LEU A 32 -0.50 -6.89 8.33
N LEU A 33 0.35 -7.63 7.63
CA LEU A 33 0.62 -9.03 7.95
C LEU A 33 1.23 -9.18 9.34
N VAL A 34 2.24 -8.36 9.69
CA VAL A 34 2.85 -8.37 11.02
C VAL A 34 1.88 -7.87 12.10
N ALA A 35 1.17 -6.77 11.85
CA ALA A 35 0.24 -6.18 12.81
C ALA A 35 -0.90 -7.15 13.14
N SER A 36 -1.33 -7.97 12.19
CA SER A 36 -2.39 -8.96 12.40
C SER A 36 -2.02 -10.10 13.36
N PHE A 37 -0.73 -10.32 13.63
CA PHE A 37 -0.29 -11.26 14.68
C PHE A 37 -0.42 -10.68 16.09
N VAL A 38 -0.45 -9.36 16.20
CA VAL A 38 -0.45 -8.64 17.49
C VAL A 38 -1.83 -8.08 17.82
N PHE A 39 -2.56 -7.63 16.79
CA PHE A 39 -3.83 -6.94 16.92
C PHE A 39 -4.97 -7.70 16.24
N PRO A 40 -6.21 -7.53 16.71
CA PRO A 40 -7.39 -7.94 15.94
C PRO A 40 -7.37 -7.32 14.54
N LEU A 41 -7.89 -8.03 13.54
CA LEU A 41 -7.81 -7.64 12.13
C LEU A 41 -8.23 -6.18 11.88
N ALA A 42 -9.34 -5.74 12.46
CA ALA A 42 -9.82 -4.36 12.32
C ALA A 42 -8.81 -3.33 12.84
N ALA A 43 -8.15 -3.61 13.97
CA ALA A 43 -7.11 -2.74 14.52
C ALA A 43 -5.83 -2.80 13.69
N ALA A 44 -5.43 -3.97 13.17
CA ALA A 44 -4.28 -4.11 12.27
C ALA A 44 -4.47 -3.32 10.96
N VAL A 45 -5.67 -3.39 10.37
CA VAL A 45 -6.07 -2.60 9.20
C VAL A 45 -5.99 -1.10 9.50
N LEU A 46 -6.56 -0.67 10.62
CA LEU A 46 -6.56 0.74 11.02
C LEU A 46 -5.13 1.27 11.23
N VAL A 47 -4.29 0.52 11.96
CA VAL A 47 -2.89 0.90 12.20
C VAL A 47 -2.10 0.99 10.90
N THR A 48 -2.28 0.03 9.99
CA THR A 48 -1.60 0.05 8.69
C THR A 48 -2.03 1.25 7.85
N PHE A 49 -3.34 1.51 7.76
CA PHE A 49 -3.88 2.65 7.04
C PHE A 49 -3.37 3.98 7.61
N LEU A 50 -3.45 4.15 8.93
CA LEU A 50 -2.96 5.35 9.60
C LEU A 50 -1.46 5.55 9.41
N THR A 51 -0.67 4.48 9.36
CA THR A 51 0.77 4.56 9.07
C THR A 51 1.02 5.07 7.65
N GLY A 52 0.27 4.57 6.66
CA GLY A 52 0.34 5.06 5.27
C GLY A 52 -0.08 6.53 5.14
N VAL A 53 -1.17 6.93 5.80
CA VAL A 53 -1.61 8.33 5.82
C VAL A 53 -0.60 9.21 6.53
N ALA A 54 -0.07 8.78 7.68
CA ALA A 54 0.91 9.55 8.45
C ALA A 54 2.20 9.79 7.64
N LYS A 55 2.65 8.80 6.85
CA LYS A 55 3.77 8.97 5.91
C LYS A 55 3.44 10.04 4.87
N GLU A 56 2.29 9.95 4.20
CA GLU A 56 1.93 10.93 3.16
C GLU A 56 1.71 12.34 3.73
N VAL A 57 1.17 12.45 4.95
CA VAL A 57 1.07 13.73 5.66
C VAL A 57 2.46 14.26 6.01
N TRP A 58 3.37 13.40 6.45
CA TRP A 58 4.75 13.78 6.72
C TRP A 58 5.45 14.32 5.46
N ASP A 59 5.31 13.62 4.34
CA ASP A 59 5.88 14.01 3.04
C ASP A 59 5.25 15.29 2.49
N HIS A 60 3.98 15.56 2.81
CA HIS A 60 3.35 16.83 2.49
C HIS A 60 4.04 18.03 3.15
N TYR A 61 4.42 17.91 4.43
CA TYR A 61 5.00 19.00 5.19
C TYR A 61 6.54 19.09 5.10
N ARG A 62 7.22 17.98 4.81
CA ARG A 62 8.69 17.91 4.86
C ARG A 62 9.36 17.38 3.58
N GLY A 63 8.61 16.99 2.56
CA GLY A 63 9.14 16.26 1.42
C GLY A 63 8.45 16.57 0.10
N SER A 64 8.14 15.51 -0.64
CA SER A 64 7.69 15.52 -2.04
C SER A 64 6.23 15.92 -2.25
N GLY A 65 5.44 16.10 -1.18
CA GLY A 65 4.00 16.36 -1.27
C GLY A 65 3.14 15.13 -0.96
N PHE A 66 1.82 15.34 -0.92
CA PHE A 66 0.84 14.27 -0.71
C PHE A 66 0.46 13.64 -2.06
N CYS A 67 0.56 12.32 -2.19
CA CYS A 67 0.28 11.64 -3.45
C CYS A 67 -0.81 10.56 -3.32
N TRP A 68 -1.88 10.71 -4.09
CA TRP A 68 -2.97 9.73 -4.11
C TRP A 68 -2.57 8.37 -4.70
N TYR A 69 -1.54 8.33 -5.56
CA TYR A 69 -1.02 7.06 -6.07
C TYR A 69 -0.27 6.26 -4.99
N ASP A 70 0.34 6.93 -4.01
CA ASP A 70 0.92 6.28 -2.84
C ASP A 70 -0.15 5.68 -1.94
N MET A 71 -1.23 6.43 -1.71
CA MET A 71 -2.38 5.92 -0.98
C MET A 71 -3.04 4.72 -1.68
N ALA A 72 -3.12 4.73 -3.01
CA ALA A 72 -3.63 3.60 -3.77
C ALA A 72 -2.69 2.38 -3.71
N ALA A 73 -1.37 2.58 -3.76
CA ALA A 73 -0.39 1.53 -3.58
C ALA A 73 -0.44 0.92 -2.16
N ASN A 74 -0.59 1.76 -1.13
CA ASN A 74 -0.81 1.30 0.24
C ASN A 74 -2.06 0.42 0.34
N GLY A 75 -3.18 0.88 -0.23
CA GLY A 75 -4.43 0.13 -0.27
C GLY A 75 -4.30 -1.21 -1.00
N ALA A 76 -3.61 -1.25 -2.14
CA ALA A 76 -3.33 -2.48 -2.88
C ALA A 76 -2.51 -3.48 -2.04
N GLY A 77 -1.48 -3.00 -1.32
CA GLY A 77 -0.70 -3.81 -0.39
C GLY A 77 -1.55 -4.42 0.73
N MET A 78 -2.47 -3.63 1.30
CA MET A 78 -3.39 -4.11 2.34
C MET A 78 -4.35 -5.18 1.79
N VAL A 79 -4.95 -4.98 0.62
CA VAL A 79 -5.83 -5.98 -0.01
C VAL A 79 -5.08 -7.28 -0.27
N LEU A 80 -3.85 -7.20 -0.77
CA LEU A 80 -3.01 -8.37 -1.00
C LEU A 80 -2.71 -9.12 0.30
N ALA A 81 -2.40 -8.41 1.39
CA ALA A 81 -2.16 -9.03 2.69
C ALA A 81 -3.41 -9.74 3.23
N LEU A 82 -4.59 -9.12 3.12
CA LEU A 82 -5.86 -9.75 3.51
C LEU A 82 -6.14 -11.02 2.70
N ALA A 83 -5.93 -10.99 1.39
CA ALA A 83 -6.09 -12.15 0.52
C ALA A 83 -5.15 -13.29 0.92
N CYS A 84 -3.88 -12.98 1.21
CA CYS A 84 -2.90 -13.96 1.69
C CYS A 84 -3.31 -14.58 3.03
N GLN A 85 -3.80 -13.77 3.99
CA GLN A 85 -4.26 -14.27 5.27
C GLN A 85 -5.49 -15.17 5.14
N GLN A 86 -6.45 -14.78 4.30
CA GLN A 86 -7.64 -15.58 4.07
C GLN A 86 -7.30 -16.91 3.40
N LEU A 87 -6.42 -16.88 2.39
CA LEU A 87 -5.94 -18.10 1.73
C LEU A 87 -5.22 -19.03 2.70
N PHE A 88 -4.31 -18.49 3.52
CA PHE A 88 -3.62 -19.27 4.56
C PHE A 88 -4.63 -19.93 5.53
N THR A 89 -5.62 -19.17 5.99
CA THR A 89 -6.67 -19.69 6.88
C THR A 89 -7.46 -20.82 6.22
N LEU A 90 -7.83 -20.67 4.95
CA LEU A 90 -8.54 -21.71 4.19
C LEU A 90 -7.70 -22.98 4.01
N LEU A 91 -6.41 -22.84 3.68
CA LEU A 91 -5.50 -23.99 3.53
C LEU A 91 -5.31 -24.75 4.84
N MET A 92 -5.23 -24.04 5.97
CA MET A 92 -5.13 -24.66 7.28
C MET A 92 -6.40 -25.43 7.66
N ILE A 93 -7.59 -24.94 7.28
CA ILE A 93 -8.86 -25.65 7.51
C ILE A 93 -8.95 -26.89 6.61
N ALA A 94 -8.66 -26.74 5.31
CA ALA A 94 -8.76 -27.84 4.35
C ALA A 94 -7.75 -28.98 4.62
N GLY A 95 -6.61 -28.68 5.27
CA GLY A 95 -5.62 -29.69 5.67
C GLY A 95 -5.95 -30.45 6.96
N GLN A 96 -7.13 -30.25 7.54
CA GLN A 96 -7.61 -30.98 8.73
C GLN A 96 -8.73 -31.99 8.42
N GLU A 97 -9.11 -32.13 7.14
CA GLU A 97 -10.04 -33.15 6.63
C GLU A 97 -9.29 -34.34 6.02
#